data_AF-A0A0C1YI26-F1
#
_entry.id   AF-A0A0C1YI26-F1
#
_cell.length_a   1.000
_cell.length_b   1.000
_cell.length_c   1.000
_cell.angle_alpha   90.00
_cell.angle_beta   90.00
_cell.angle_gamma   90.00
#
_symmetry.space_group_name_H-M   'P 1'
#
loop_
_entity.id
_entity.type
_entity.pdbx_description
1 polymer ?
#
loop_
_entity_poly.entity_id
_entity_poly.type
_entity_poly.pdbx_seq_one_letter_code
_entity_poly.pdbx_strand_id
1 'polypeptide(L)'
;MPRTLLDPPGHLYGHYRSVEDALDFAKKLHEQQMALKSAHPQHYDPDVHAMVLAFNLRIVSRKIDALAAAFRSCIQVGQGGGLSERTVALQTALQQYNAAVACRDAWDNPVAASINVLDMAFDCIASMESDIRRFEQGN
;
A
#
# COMPACT_ATOMS: atom_id res chain seq x y z
N MET A 1 8.24 18.72 -23.25
CA MET A 1 8.75 18.06 -22.03
C MET A 1 8.51 16.57 -22.17
N PRO A 2 9.49 15.70 -21.88
CA PRO A 2 9.23 14.27 -21.83
C PRO A 2 8.13 14.02 -20.79
N ARG A 3 7.06 13.33 -21.20
CA ARG A 3 5.99 12.91 -20.29
C ARG A 3 6.50 11.69 -19.54
N THR A 4 6.90 11.84 -18.30
CA THR A 4 7.08 10.67 -17.43
C THR A 4 5.70 10.15 -17.04
N LEU A 5 5.60 8.90 -16.62
CA LEU A 5 4.38 8.26 -16.14
C LEU A 5 3.93 8.85 -14.79
N LEU A 6 4.84 9.41 -13.99
CA LEU A 6 4.54 9.99 -12.69
C LEU A 6 4.53 11.54 -12.66
N ASP A 7 5.38 12.26 -13.40
CA ASP A 7 5.55 13.72 -13.28
C ASP A 7 6.11 14.44 -14.54
N PRO A 8 5.55 15.59 -15.02
CA PRO A 8 4.29 16.26 -14.64
C PRO A 8 3.07 15.44 -15.06
N PRO A 9 1.91 15.56 -14.37
CA PRO A 9 0.93 14.50 -14.12
C PRO A 9 0.82 13.51 -15.28
N GLY A 10 1.65 12.48 -15.16
CA GLY A 10 1.74 11.43 -16.15
C GLY A 10 0.55 10.51 -16.09
N HIS A 11 0.53 9.49 -16.94
CA HIS A 11 -0.59 8.56 -17.05
C HIS A 11 -0.87 7.79 -15.74
N LEU A 12 0.13 7.62 -14.86
CA LEU A 12 -0.01 6.90 -13.60
C LEU A 12 -0.22 7.79 -12.39
N TYR A 13 -0.04 9.11 -12.52
CA TYR A 13 -0.02 10.04 -11.40
C TYR A 13 -1.26 9.94 -10.50
N GLY A 14 -2.46 9.86 -11.10
CA GLY A 14 -3.70 9.75 -10.33
C GLY A 14 -3.80 8.48 -9.49
N HIS A 15 -3.33 7.34 -10.02
CA HIS A 15 -3.29 6.08 -9.28
C HIS A 15 -2.25 6.13 -8.16
N TYR A 16 -1.07 6.66 -8.46
CA TYR A 16 0.02 6.80 -7.50
C TYR A 16 -0.38 7.68 -6.32
N ARG A 17 -0.90 8.89 -6.58
CA ARG A 17 -1.42 9.80 -5.55
C ARG A 17 -2.53 9.17 -4.72
N SER A 18 -3.41 8.38 -5.35
CA SER A 18 -4.47 7.70 -4.62
C SER A 18 -3.95 6.68 -3.60
N VAL A 19 -2.85 5.98 -3.91
CA VAL A 19 -2.20 5.05 -2.97
C VAL A 19 -1.52 5.84 -1.85
N GLU A 20 -0.75 6.89 -2.18
CA GLU A 20 -0.11 7.76 -1.17
C GLU A 20 -1.12 8.33 -0.19
N ASP A 21 -2.21 8.92 -0.69
CA ASP A 21 -3.25 9.53 0.17
C ASP A 21 -3.88 8.48 1.11
N ALA A 22 -4.04 7.22 0.65
CA ALA A 22 -4.58 6.14 1.47
C ALA A 22 -3.58 5.64 2.53
N LEU A 23 -2.29 5.58 2.19
CA LEU A 23 -1.21 5.24 3.14
C LEU A 23 -1.05 6.32 4.20
N ASP A 24 -1.05 7.59 3.81
CA ASP A 24 -0.99 8.73 4.72
C ASP A 24 -2.16 8.74 5.69
N PHE A 25 -3.36 8.44 5.19
CA PHE A 25 -4.54 8.30 6.03
C PHE A 25 -4.41 7.15 7.04
N ALA A 26 -3.98 5.96 6.59
CA ALA A 26 -3.76 4.80 7.45
C ALA A 26 -2.71 5.08 8.54
N LYS A 27 -1.62 5.75 8.16
CA LYS A 27 -0.56 6.18 9.09
C LYS A 27 -1.05 7.18 10.12
N LYS A 28 -1.80 8.22 9.71
CA LYS A 28 -2.38 9.19 10.65
C LYS A 28 -3.31 8.54 11.65
N LEU A 29 -4.13 7.57 11.22
CA LEU A 29 -4.99 6.81 12.13
C LEU A 29 -4.18 5.97 13.12
N HIS A 30 -3.10 5.32 12.66
CA HIS A 30 -2.17 4.60 13.54
C HIS A 30 -1.57 5.54 14.61
N GLU A 31 -1.05 6.69 14.19
CA GLU A 31 -0.44 7.69 15.07
C GLU A 31 -1.45 8.21 16.11
N GLN A 32 -2.70 8.44 15.71
CA GLN A 32 -3.77 8.82 16.63
C GLN A 32 -4.07 7.74 17.67
N GLN A 33 -4.10 6.46 17.27
CA GLN A 33 -4.29 5.35 18.20
C GLN A 33 -3.11 5.20 19.17
N MET A 34 -1.88 5.44 18.71
CA MET A 34 -0.69 5.45 19.56
C MET A 34 -0.69 6.63 20.53
N ALA A 35 -1.12 7.81 20.09
CA ALA A 35 -1.30 8.97 20.96
C ALA A 35 -2.38 8.70 22.03
N LEU A 36 -3.50 8.09 21.66
CA LEU A 36 -4.56 7.67 22.59
C LEU A 36 -4.01 6.68 23.63
N LYS A 37 -3.28 5.65 23.19
CA LYS A 37 -2.61 4.67 24.07
C LYS A 37 -1.68 5.35 25.08
N SER A 38 -0.94 6.36 24.64
CA SER A 38 0.02 7.07 25.49
C SER A 38 -0.63 8.05 26.46
N ALA A 39 -1.63 8.82 26.01
CA ALA A 39 -2.22 9.89 26.80
C ALA A 39 -3.39 9.40 27.68
N HIS A 40 -4.14 8.41 27.21
CA HIS A 40 -5.35 7.89 27.85
C HIS A 40 -5.45 6.35 27.71
N PRO A 41 -4.54 5.58 28.35
CA PRO A 41 -4.48 4.12 28.20
C PRO A 41 -5.79 3.42 28.57
N GLN A 42 -6.60 3.99 29.46
CA GLN A 42 -7.91 3.47 29.84
C GLN A 42 -8.98 3.54 28.73
N HIS A 43 -8.74 4.33 27.68
CA HIS A 43 -9.64 4.46 26.53
C HIS A 43 -9.08 3.78 25.28
N TYR A 44 -7.85 3.25 25.35
CA TYR A 44 -7.24 2.52 24.26
C TYR A 44 -7.73 1.09 24.22
N ASP A 45 -8.30 0.70 23.08
CA ASP A 45 -8.70 -0.67 22.79
C ASP A 45 -7.80 -1.21 21.65
N PRO A 46 -6.98 -2.23 21.92
CA PRO A 46 -6.11 -2.82 20.90
C PRO A 46 -6.87 -3.47 19.75
N ASP A 47 -8.06 -4.03 20.00
CA ASP A 47 -8.83 -4.72 18.97
C ASP A 47 -9.46 -3.72 18.00
N VAL A 48 -9.93 -2.58 18.54
CA VAL A 48 -10.36 -1.43 17.72
C VAL A 48 -9.20 -0.92 16.86
N HIS A 49 -8.00 -0.77 17.43
CA HIS A 49 -6.82 -0.34 16.67
C HIS A 49 -6.47 -1.32 15.56
N ALA A 50 -6.48 -2.63 15.83
CA ALA A 50 -6.23 -3.66 14.83
C ALA A 50 -7.26 -3.64 13.70
N MET A 51 -8.55 -3.49 14.04
CA MET A 51 -9.65 -3.44 13.08
C MET A 51 -9.56 -2.22 12.17
N VAL A 52 -9.28 -1.04 12.73
CA VAL A 52 -9.08 0.20 11.95
C VAL A 52 -7.94 0.04 10.96
N LEU A 53 -6.79 -0.50 11.40
CA LEU A 53 -5.66 -0.73 10.50
C LEU A 53 -6.00 -1.74 9.41
N ALA A 54 -6.58 -2.88 9.77
CA ALA A 54 -6.97 -3.92 8.81
C ALA A 54 -7.91 -3.40 7.72
N PHE A 55 -8.91 -2.61 8.09
CA PHE A 55 -9.85 -2.01 7.14
C PHE A 55 -9.13 -1.09 6.14
N ASN A 56 -8.23 -0.25 6.63
CA ASN A 56 -7.44 0.65 5.79
C ASN A 56 -6.47 -0.10 4.89
N LEU A 57 -5.81 -1.15 5.38
CA LEU A 57 -4.89 -1.96 4.58
C LEU A 57 -5.58 -2.69 3.42
N ARG A 58 -6.85 -3.04 3.58
CA ARG A 58 -7.67 -3.57 2.47
C ARG A 58 -7.95 -2.52 1.39
N ILE A 59 -8.08 -1.25 1.76
CA ILE A 59 -8.23 -0.16 0.79
C ILE A 59 -6.89 0.09 0.09
N VAL A 60 -5.80 0.19 0.84
CA VAL A 60 -4.44 0.40 0.32
C VAL A 60 -4.07 -0.70 -0.66
N SER A 61 -4.24 -1.98 -0.31
CA SER A 61 -3.94 -3.12 -1.19
C SER A 61 -4.69 -3.04 -2.52
N ARG A 62 -5.99 -2.70 -2.52
CA ARG A 62 -6.78 -2.54 -3.76
C ARG A 62 -6.25 -1.40 -4.65
N LYS A 63 -5.77 -0.32 -4.04
CA LYS A 63 -5.20 0.81 -4.78
C LYS A 63 -3.82 0.48 -5.36
N ILE A 64 -3.01 -0.27 -4.61
CA ILE A 64 -1.73 -0.82 -5.10
C ILE A 64 -1.98 -1.73 -6.30
N ASP A 65 -2.97 -2.64 -6.22
CA ASP A 65 -3.34 -3.52 -7.34
C ASP A 65 -3.78 -2.72 -8.57
N ALA A 66 -4.55 -1.64 -8.37
CA ALA A 66 -4.98 -0.75 -9.45
C ALA A 66 -3.80 -0.02 -10.10
N LEU A 67 -2.85 0.49 -9.31
CA LEU A 67 -1.62 1.12 -9.82
C LEU A 67 -0.76 0.11 -10.60
N ALA A 68 -0.61 -1.10 -10.06
CA ALA A 68 0.12 -2.20 -10.71
C ALA A 68 -0.50 -2.57 -12.07
N ALA A 69 -1.83 -2.68 -12.13
CA ALA A 69 -2.55 -2.94 -13.37
C ALA A 69 -2.39 -1.79 -14.38
N ALA A 70 -2.51 -0.54 -13.92
CA ALA A 70 -2.30 0.64 -14.76
C ALA A 70 -0.87 0.68 -15.32
N PHE A 71 0.14 0.42 -14.49
CA PHE A 71 1.54 0.38 -14.95
C PHE A 71 1.76 -0.71 -16.00
N ARG A 72 1.26 -1.93 -15.77
CA ARG A 72 1.35 -3.02 -16.75
C ARG A 72 0.69 -2.64 -18.08
N SER A 73 -0.40 -1.87 -18.07
CA SER A 73 -1.07 -1.41 -19.29
C SER A 73 -0.27 -0.37 -20.09
N CYS A 74 0.70 0.29 -19.46
CA CYS A 74 1.61 1.21 -20.14
C CYS A 74 2.74 0.50 -20.89
N ILE A 75 2.96 -0.80 -20.65
CA ILE A 75 4.04 -1.58 -21.27
C ILE A 75 3.53 -2.15 -22.61
N GLN A 76 4.15 -1.73 -23.72
CA GLN A 76 3.79 -2.26 -25.04
C GLN A 76 4.42 -3.63 -25.31
N VAL A 77 3.82 -4.38 -26.23
CA VAL A 77 4.37 -5.66 -26.70
C VAL A 77 5.78 -5.45 -27.26
N GLY A 78 6.77 -6.15 -26.70
CA GLY A 78 8.18 -6.06 -27.10
C GLY A 78 9.01 -5.07 -26.29
N GLN A 79 8.41 -4.27 -25.39
CA GLN A 79 9.15 -3.45 -24.44
C GLN A 79 9.59 -4.30 -23.24
N GLY A 80 10.85 -4.13 -22.84
CA GLY A 80 11.36 -4.67 -21.58
C GLY A 80 10.86 -3.82 -20.42
N GLY A 81 10.37 -4.46 -19.36
CA GLY A 81 9.89 -3.78 -18.16
C GLY A 81 8.82 -4.55 -17.43
N GLY A 82 8.43 -4.05 -16.26
CA GLY A 82 7.41 -4.66 -15.44
C GLY A 82 7.68 -4.46 -13.96
N LEU A 83 6.82 -5.08 -13.17
CA LEU A 83 7.02 -5.13 -11.73
C LEU A 83 8.16 -6.10 -11.42
N SER A 84 9.08 -5.67 -10.57
CA SER A 84 10.12 -6.53 -10.04
C SER A 84 9.54 -7.65 -9.18
N GLU A 85 10.31 -8.73 -9.01
CA GLU A 85 9.95 -9.83 -8.10
C GLU A 85 9.65 -9.33 -6.69
N ARG A 86 10.41 -8.33 -6.21
CA ARG A 86 10.17 -7.68 -4.92
C ARG A 86 8.78 -7.06 -4.87
N THR A 87 8.40 -6.25 -5.87
CA THR A 87 7.10 -5.60 -5.90
C THR A 87 5.95 -6.62 -5.96
N VAL A 88 6.12 -7.70 -6.73
CA VAL A 88 5.12 -8.79 -6.82
C VAL A 88 5.00 -9.54 -5.49
N ALA A 89 6.12 -9.80 -4.81
CA ALA A 89 6.13 -10.46 -3.51
C ALA A 89 5.41 -9.62 -2.43
N LEU A 90 5.68 -8.31 -2.40
CA LEU A 90 5.03 -7.38 -1.47
C LEU A 90 3.51 -7.28 -1.74
N GLN A 91 3.09 -7.19 -3.00
CA GLN A 91 1.66 -7.26 -3.36
C GLN A 91 1.00 -8.54 -2.89
N THR A 92 1.66 -9.68 -3.14
CA THR A 92 1.13 -10.99 -2.77
C THR A 92 0.98 -11.11 -1.25
N ALA A 93 1.97 -10.64 -0.49
CA ALA A 93 1.92 -10.66 0.98
C ALA A 93 0.79 -9.78 1.52
N LEU A 94 0.56 -8.59 0.95
CA LEU A 94 -0.58 -7.72 1.30
C LEU A 94 -1.93 -8.40 1.02
N GLN A 95 -2.06 -9.07 -0.12
CA GLN A 95 -3.26 -9.81 -0.48
C GLN A 95 -3.51 -11.00 0.47
N GLN A 96 -2.46 -11.76 0.79
CA GLN A 96 -2.53 -12.88 1.73
C GLN A 96 -2.95 -12.43 3.12
N TYR A 97 -2.39 -11.32 3.62
CA TYR A 97 -2.81 -10.72 4.88
C TYR A 97 -4.30 -10.34 4.85
N ASN A 98 -4.74 -9.63 3.81
CA ASN A 98 -6.13 -9.22 3.69
C ASN A 98 -7.10 -10.41 3.60
N ALA A 99 -6.70 -11.49 2.94
CA ALA A 99 -7.47 -12.73 2.90
C ALA A 99 -7.53 -13.38 4.29
N ALA A 100 -6.41 -13.47 4.99
CA ALA A 100 -6.35 -14.04 6.34
C ALA A 100 -7.22 -13.26 7.34
N VAL A 101 -7.17 -11.92 7.31
CA VAL A 101 -7.98 -11.09 8.20
C VAL A 101 -9.47 -11.13 7.84
N ALA A 102 -9.82 -11.32 6.57
CA ALA A 102 -11.22 -11.50 6.16
C ALA A 102 -11.81 -12.85 6.61
N CYS A 103 -10.97 -13.87 6.85
CA CYS A 103 -11.39 -15.20 7.24
C CYS A 103 -11.32 -15.48 8.76
N ARG A 104 -10.67 -14.61 9.54
CA ARG A 104 -10.60 -14.71 11.00
C ARG A 104 -11.67 -13.86 11.66
N ASP A 105 -12.05 -14.22 12.89
CA ASP A 105 -12.74 -13.28 13.75
C ASP A 105 -11.87 -12.04 13.91
N ALA A 106 -12.47 -10.85 13.74
CA ALA A 106 -11.72 -9.58 13.72
C ALA A 106 -10.87 -9.34 14.99
N TRP A 107 -11.22 -10.05 16.06
CA TRP A 107 -10.59 -10.03 17.38
C TRP A 107 -9.28 -10.83 17.46
N ASP A 108 -9.00 -11.75 16.51
CA ASP A 108 -7.79 -12.57 16.50
C ASP A 108 -6.63 -11.94 15.70
N ASN A 109 -6.78 -10.70 15.26
CA ASN A 109 -5.75 -9.99 14.51
C ASN A 109 -4.88 -9.13 15.44
N PRO A 110 -3.63 -9.52 15.74
CA PRO A 110 -2.79 -8.73 16.62
C PRO A 110 -2.41 -7.41 15.96
N VAL A 111 -2.52 -6.30 16.70
CA VAL A 111 -2.13 -4.95 16.26
C VAL A 111 -0.73 -4.93 15.63
N ALA A 112 0.21 -5.68 16.18
CA ALA A 112 1.58 -5.77 15.66
C ALA A 112 1.64 -6.32 14.23
N ALA A 113 0.79 -7.30 13.87
CA ALA A 113 0.71 -7.79 12.50
C ALA A 113 0.19 -6.69 11.56
N SER A 114 -0.87 -5.97 11.96
CA SER A 114 -1.39 -4.85 11.18
C SER A 114 -0.35 -3.74 10.96
N ILE A 115 0.45 -3.42 11.97
CA ILE A 115 1.53 -2.41 11.84
C ILE A 115 2.60 -2.89 10.86
N ASN A 116 3.09 -4.13 11.00
CA ASN A 116 4.10 -4.67 10.09
C ASN A 116 3.61 -4.66 8.63
N VAL A 117 2.32 -4.90 8.41
CA VAL A 117 1.73 -4.89 7.08
C VAL A 117 1.54 -3.46 6.54
N LEU A 118 1.31 -2.48 7.41
CA LEU A 118 1.34 -1.07 7.02
C LEU A 118 2.73 -0.66 6.51
N ASP A 119 3.79 -1.03 7.22
CA ASP A 119 5.17 -0.78 6.77
C ASP A 119 5.46 -1.48 5.43
N MET A 120 5.01 -2.73 5.30
CA MET A 120 5.10 -3.48 4.04
C MET A 120 4.37 -2.79 2.87
N ALA A 121 3.25 -2.12 3.15
CA ALA A 121 2.51 -1.38 2.13
C ALA A 121 3.28 -0.13 1.65
N PHE A 122 3.98 0.55 2.56
CA PHE A 122 4.92 1.62 2.21
C PHE A 122 6.08 1.10 1.35
N ASP A 123 6.67 -0.04 1.73
CA ASP A 123 7.72 -0.69 0.93
C ASP A 123 7.22 -1.07 -0.46
N CYS A 124 5.96 -1.51 -0.57
CA CYS A 124 5.36 -1.90 -1.84
C CYS A 124 5.23 -0.71 -2.80
N ILE A 125 4.76 0.45 -2.33
CA ILE A 125 4.67 1.64 -3.18
C ILE A 125 6.05 2.16 -3.57
N ALA A 126 7.02 2.20 -2.65
CA ALA A 126 8.38 2.64 -2.96
C ALA A 126 9.07 1.73 -3.99
N SER A 127 8.84 0.41 -3.87
CA SER A 127 9.33 -0.57 -4.85
C SER A 127 8.67 -0.36 -6.22
N MET A 128 7.37 -0.07 -6.25
CA MET A 128 6.65 0.19 -7.50
C MET A 128 7.07 1.48 -8.18
N GLU A 129 7.27 2.56 -7.41
CA GLU A 129 7.82 3.81 -7.93
C GLU A 129 9.20 3.58 -8.58
N SER A 130 10.05 2.78 -7.92
CA SER A 130 11.35 2.40 -8.47
C SER A 130 11.23 1.63 -9.79
N ASP A 131 10.29 0.70 -9.89
CA ASP A 131 10.04 -0.06 -11.12
C ASP A 131 9.54 0.84 -12.26
N ILE A 132 8.64 1.80 -11.97
CA ILE A 132 8.17 2.80 -12.94
C ILE A 132 9.33 3.65 -13.43
N ARG A 133 10.16 4.20 -12.53
CA ARG A 133 11.31 5.03 -12.89
C ARG A 133 12.34 4.27 -13.73
N ARG A 134 12.59 2.99 -13.42
CA ARG A 134 13.49 2.14 -14.23
C ARG A 134 12.94 1.93 -15.64
N PHE A 135 11.64 1.69 -15.77
CA PHE A 135 11.00 1.55 -17.08
C PHE A 135 11.12 2.82 -17.91
N GLU A 136 10.93 3.99 -17.30
CA GLU A 136 11.08 5.31 -17.94
C GLU A 136 12.52 5.64 -18.35
N GLN A 137 13.52 5.07 -17.67
CA GLN A 137 14.94 5.27 -18.02
C GLN A 137 15.41 4.31 -19.11
N GLY A 138 14.75 3.14 -19.25
CA GLY A 138 15.12 2.09 -20.19
C GLY A 138 14.40 2.17 -21.55
N ASN A 139 13.42 3.07 -21.69
CA ASN A 139 12.62 3.29 -22.91
C ASN A 139 12.55 4.78 -23.26
#